data_AF-X1PBG8-F1
#
_entry.id   AF-X1PBG8-F1
#
_cell.length_a   1.000
_cell.length_b   1.000
_cell.length_c   1.000
_cell.angle_alpha   90.00
_cell.angle_beta   90.00
_cell.angle_gamma   90.00
#
_symmetry.space_group_name_H-M   'P 1'
#
loop_
_entity.id
_entity.type
_entity.pdbx_description
1 polymer ?
#
loop_
_entity_poly.entity_id
_entity_poly.type
_entity_poly.pdbx_seq_one_letter_code
_entity_poly.pdbx_strand_id
1 'polypeptide(L)' 'MIIKKYKNRKYYSMTHKKFVDQNHIIGLIKRKDKFVVLDNENEDITIEIVLKLLRRE' A
#
# COMPACT_ATOMS: atom_id res chain seq x y z
N MET A 1 8.53 1.25 -5.11
CA MET A 1 8.51 1.04 -3.64
C MET A 1 7.74 -0.23 -3.31
N ILE A 2 8.18 -1.02 -2.32
CA ILE A 2 7.46 -2.20 -1.85
C ILE A 2 6.80 -1.87 -0.51
N ILE A 3 5.51 -2.15 -0.41
CA ILE A 3 4.70 -1.98 0.80
C ILE A 3 4.18 -3.36 1.20
N LYS A 4 4.42 -3.78 2.45
CA LYS A 4 3.86 -5.00 3.01
C LYS A 4 2.62 -4.67 3.83
N LYS A 5 1.49 -5.33 3.53
CA LYS A 5 0.24 -5.23 4.28
C LYS A 5 0.18 -6.37 5.30
N TYR A 6 0.05 -6.00 6.56
CA TYR A 6 -0.17 -6.94 7.66
C TYR A 6 -1.66 -7.03 8.03
N LYS A 7 -2.06 -8.13 8.68
CA LYS A 7 -3.46 -8.43 9.07
C LYS A 7 -4.17 -7.28 9.80
N ASN A 8 -3.46 -6.48 10.59
CA ASN A 8 -4.04 -5.36 11.35
C ASN A 8 -4.20 -4.04 10.54
N ARG A 9 -4.40 -4.12 9.22
CA ARG A 9 -4.46 -2.95 8.31
C ARG A 9 -3.22 -2.05 8.36
N LYS A 10 -2.11 -2.54 8.95
CA LYS A 10 -0.83 -1.86 9.02
C LYS A 10 -0.12 -2.06 7.70
N TYR A 11 0.35 -0.97 7.10
CA TYR A 11 1.22 -1.02 5.93
C TYR A 11 2.64 -0.71 6.37
N TYR A 12 3.61 -1.42 5.82
CA TYR A 12 5.02 -1.24 6.11
C TYR A 12 5.77 -0.98 4.80
N SER A 13 6.38 0.18 4.67
CA SER A 13 7.27 0.46 3.55
C SER A 13 8.59 -0.24 3.78
N MET A 14 8.93 -1.20 2.91
CA MET A 14 10.24 -1.84 2.93
C MET A 14 11.35 -0.89 2.50
N THR A 15 11.04 0.08 1.63
CA THR A 15 12.00 1.09 1.16
C THR A 15 12.41 2.05 2.28
N HIS A 16 11.45 2.52 3.09
CA HIS A 16 11.72 3.47 4.18
C HIS A 16 11.85 2.80 5.56
N LYS A 17 11.75 1.47 5.62
CA LYS A 17 11.81 0.67 6.86
C LYS A 17 10.88 1.17 7.97
N LYS A 18 9.68 1.64 7.61
CA LYS A 18 8.71 2.22 8.56
C LYS A 18 7.28 1.84 8.25
N PHE A 19 6.44 1.86 9.28
CA PHE A 19 5.00 1.80 9.08
C PHE A 19 4.49 3.06 8.40
N VAL A 20 3.57 2.86 7.48
CA VAL A 20 2.88 3.92 6.74
C VAL A 20 1.38 3.72 6.90
N ASP A 21 0.66 4.82 6.92
CA ASP A 21 -0.79 4.84 6.95
C ASP A 21 -1.38 4.83 5.54
N GLN A 22 -2.71 4.75 5.48
CA GLN A 22 -3.45 4.73 4.24
C GLN A 22 -3.30 6.04 3.43
N ASN A 23 -3.12 7.19 4.09
CA ASN A 23 -2.95 8.48 3.40
C ASN A 23 -1.60 8.53 2.67
N HIS A 24 -0.58 7.86 3.21
CA HIS A 24 0.68 7.69 2.49
C HIS A 24 0.48 6.98 1.15
N ILE A 25 -0.31 5.90 1.12
CA ILE A 25 -0.61 5.15 -0.12
C ILE A 25 -1.39 6.02 -1.10
N ILE A 26 -2.40 6.75 -0.63
CA ILE A 26 -3.15 7.71 -1.45
C ILE A 26 -2.19 8.76 -2.04
N GLY A 27 -1.24 9.25 -1.25
CA GLY A 27 -0.20 10.18 -1.71
C GLY A 27 0.64 9.61 -2.85
N LEU A 28 1.04 8.34 -2.78
CA LEU A 28 1.78 7.66 -3.86
C LEU A 28 0.96 7.55 -5.13
N ILE A 29 -0.34 7.19 -5.01
CA ILE A 29 -1.26 7.12 -6.14
C ILE A 29 -1.38 8.50 -6.82
N LYS A 30 -1.62 9.56 -6.03
CA LYS A 30 -1.77 10.94 -6.55
C LYS A 30 -0.50 11.44 -7.23
N ARG A 31 0.68 11.05 -6.73
CA ARG A 31 1.99 11.39 -7.31
C ARG A 31 2.38 10.51 -8.51
N LYS A 32 1.58 9.48 -8.83
CA LYS A 32 1.89 8.46 -9.84
C LYS A 32 3.23 7.75 -9.57
N ASP A 33 3.59 7.61 -8.30
CA ASP A 33 4.78 6.86 -7.88
C ASP A 33 4.60 5.37 -8.17
N LYS A 34 5.68 4.70 -8.60
CA LYS A 34 5.66 3.25 -8.79
C LYS A 34 5.73 2.54 -7.43
N PHE A 35 4.67 1.82 -7.05
CA PHE A 35 4.65 0.98 -5.86
C PHE A 35 3.96 -0.35 -6.09
N VAL A 36 4.29 -1.32 -5.23
CA VAL A 36 3.70 -2.66 -5.16
C VAL A 36 3.28 -2.89 -3.71
N VAL A 37 2.08 -3.40 -3.50
CA VAL A 37 1.58 -3.83 -2.19
C VAL A 37 1.52 -5.34 -2.16
N LEU A 38 2.28 -5.94 -1.26
CA LEU A 38 2.29 -7.36 -1.00
C LEU A 38 1.53 -7.67 0.28
N ASP A 39 0.81 -8.79 0.32
CA ASP A 39 0.23 -9.30 1.55
C ASP A 39 1.30 -10.05 2.41
N ASN A 40 0.87 -10.72 3.49
CA ASN A 40 1.75 -11.57 4.29
C ASN A 40 2.26 -12.80 3.53
N GLU A 41 1.46 -13.39 2.64
CA GLU A 41 1.79 -14.52 1.77
C GLU A 41 2.69 -14.09 0.58
N ASN A 42 2.97 -12.79 0.49
CA ASN A 42 3.72 -12.13 -0.58
C ASN A 42 3.00 -12.12 -1.93
N GLU A 43 1.67 -12.21 -1.92
CA GLU A 43 0.86 -12.00 -3.11
C GLU A 43 0.71 -10.51 -3.42
N ASP A 44 0.75 -10.15 -4.71
CA ASP A 44 0.45 -8.78 -5.14
C ASP A 44 -1.04 -8.50 -4.98
N ILE A 45 -1.32 -7.54 -4.09
CA ILE A 45 -2.67 -7.05 -3.81
C ILE A 45 -2.79 -5.56 -4.16
N THR A 46 -1.89 -5.05 -5.01
CA THR A 46 -1.80 -3.63 -5.35
C THR A 46 -3.13 -3.12 -5.91
N ILE A 47 -3.69 -3.87 -6.86
CA ILE A 47 -4.96 -3.52 -7.53
C ILE A 47 -6.13 -3.52 -6.53
N GLU A 48 -6.21 -4.53 -5.65
CA GLU A 48 -7.26 -4.60 -4.62
C GLU A 48 -7.26 -3.36 -3.72
N ILE A 49 -6.07 -2.96 -3.25
CA ILE A 49 -5.91 -1.80 -2.39
C ILE A 49 -6.27 -0.52 -3.14
N VAL A 50 -5.78 -0.33 -4.37
CA VAL A 50 -6.11 0.85 -5.19
C VAL A 50 -7.62 0.95 -5.42
N LEU A 51 -8.29 -0.13 -5.83
CA LEU A 51 -9.75 -0.14 -6.04
C LEU A 51 -10.52 0.18 -4.75
N LYS A 52 -10.08 -0.37 -3.62
CA LYS A 52 -10.68 -0.10 -2.31
C LYS A 52 -10.54 1.36 -1.90
N LEU A 53 -9.42 2.00 -2.22
CA LEU A 53 -9.19 3.41 -1.93
C LEU A 53 -10.04 4.31 -2.83
N LEU A 54 -10.13 4.00 -4.12
CA LEU A 54 -10.94 4.75 -5.09
C LEU A 54 -12.44 4.69 -4.78
N ARG A 55 -12.95 3.57 -4.27
CA ARG A 55 -14.36 3.44 -3.86
C ARG A 55 -14.75 4.25 -2.61
N ARG A 56 -13.76 4.84 -1.92
CA ARG A 56 -13.94 5.53 -0.63
C ARG A 56 -13.88 7.05 -0.77
N GLU A 57 -13.47 7.57 -1.92
CA GLU A 57 -13.70 8.96 -2.37
C GLU A 57 -15.11 9.09 -2.95
#